data_AF-A0A7C8IY23-F1
#
_entry.id   AF-A0A7C8IY23-F1
#
_cell.length_a   1.000
_cell.length_b   1.000
_cell.length_c   1.000
_cell.angle_alpha   90.00
_cell.angle_beta   90.00
_cell.angle_gamma   90.00
#
_symmetry.space_group_name_H-M   'P 1'
#
loop_
_entity.id
_entity.type
_entity.pdbx_description
1 polymer ?
#
loop_
_entity_poly.entity_id
_entity_poly.type
_entity_poly.pdbx_seq_one_letter_code
_entity_poly.pdbx_strand_id
1 'polypeptide(L)'
;MPAIESTRAATRWTTRIVPVFLTAAVVYATYVVVARICSKYIWPSLRGATPRDYGTLEYLLRSLNENGTAIALLVLYFIFLLLMIATYARTLYNANFNPGVTPLGPRAAHRQRAKDGKQMRQAYGAGDLEGRAYEAGPDNDIDSPGLESFYSRDVFVCETDGRPKWCSECCNWKQDRVHHSREIGRCVYRMDHYCPWAGGMIAEKSFKFFVQFTTYTTLYCAVVLGANAYALRRQVGQGASADAFFLAAIVIAAFFGLFAFSMTATSARYILQNMTNVDILSFRRKVYQLAVRVPRGTRSDRFGVIVYPLTKVESSPGGRKAEIGALKPNGHPSEEQADVLPASSRDDLATRTFAILGTGPGENPWDLGPWRNWQSIMGTNPLDWVLPIHHSPCANHESLESLYEMDHMLNQLRNRYGLPAGPPSDESTIMQMRDLRSQ
;
A
#
# COMPACT_ATOMS: atom_id res chain seq x y z
N MET A 1 3.49 18.53 -6.50
CA MET A 1 4.40 18.03 -5.44
C MET A 1 5.65 17.48 -6.10
N PRO A 2 6.85 17.66 -5.52
CA PRO A 2 8.07 17.07 -6.08
C PRO A 2 7.96 15.54 -6.07
N ALA A 3 8.51 14.89 -7.11
CA ALA A 3 8.54 13.43 -7.19
C ALA A 3 9.35 12.85 -6.02
N ILE A 4 8.83 11.79 -5.39
CA ILE A 4 9.53 11.11 -4.29
C ILE A 4 10.37 9.99 -4.88
N GLU A 5 11.65 10.27 -5.08
CA GLU A 5 12.59 9.32 -5.66
C GLU A 5 13.28 8.44 -4.60
N SER A 6 13.89 7.35 -5.06
CA SER A 6 14.80 6.57 -4.22
C SER A 6 16.00 7.42 -3.77
N THR A 7 16.37 7.27 -2.51
CA THR A 7 17.61 7.78 -1.90
C THR A 7 18.84 7.03 -2.39
N ARG A 8 18.68 5.83 -2.95
CA ARG A 8 19.75 4.99 -3.49
C ARG A 8 19.92 5.26 -4.99
N ALA A 9 21.13 5.68 -5.38
CA ALA A 9 21.43 6.02 -6.76
C ALA A 9 21.19 4.87 -7.74
N ALA A 10 21.62 3.65 -7.40
CA ALA A 10 21.42 2.47 -8.24
C ALA A 10 19.93 2.23 -8.52
N THR A 11 19.12 2.15 -7.47
CA THR A 11 17.67 1.98 -7.61
C THR A 11 17.04 3.09 -8.43
N ARG A 12 17.42 4.35 -8.20
CA ARG A 12 16.90 5.49 -8.96
C ARG A 12 17.16 5.36 -10.46
N TRP A 13 18.36 4.95 -10.85
CA TRP A 13 18.67 4.69 -12.26
C TRP A 13 17.91 3.49 -12.81
N THR A 14 17.83 2.39 -12.05
CA THR A 14 17.03 1.22 -12.44
C THR A 14 15.57 1.60 -12.70
N THR A 15 14.96 2.36 -11.80
CA THR A 15 13.57 2.84 -11.90
C THR A 15 13.33 3.70 -13.15
N ARG A 16 14.35 4.41 -13.65
CA ARG A 16 14.26 5.22 -14.87
C ARG A 16 14.50 4.41 -16.15
N ILE A 17 15.39 3.43 -16.11
CA ILE A 17 15.79 2.63 -17.28
C ILE A 17 14.77 1.53 -17.59
N VAL A 18 14.24 0.87 -16.55
CA VAL A 18 13.35 -0.29 -16.72
C VAL A 18 12.09 0.05 -17.55
N PRO A 19 11.39 1.18 -17.33
CA PRO A 19 10.25 1.57 -18.17
C PRO A 19 10.61 1.69 -19.66
N VAL A 20 11.80 2.20 -20.00
CA VAL A 20 12.27 2.32 -21.39
C VAL A 20 12.45 0.93 -22.01
N PHE A 21 13.04 0.00 -21.26
CA PHE A 21 13.18 -1.39 -21.68
C PHE A 21 11.82 -2.07 -21.90
N LEU A 22 10.86 -1.86 -21.00
CA LEU A 22 9.51 -2.40 -21.14
C LEU A 22 8.81 -1.84 -22.40
N THR A 23 8.96 -0.54 -22.67
CA THR A 23 8.44 0.07 -23.90
C THR A 23 9.05 -0.55 -25.15
N ALA A 24 10.37 -0.79 -25.17
CA ALA A 24 11.03 -1.44 -26.31
C ALA A 24 10.48 -2.86 -26.55
N ALA A 25 10.22 -3.64 -25.49
CA ALA A 25 9.62 -4.97 -25.61
C ALA A 25 8.20 -4.92 -26.19
N VAL A 26 7.37 -3.95 -25.76
CA VAL A 26 6.01 -3.74 -26.29
C VAL A 26 6.04 -3.27 -27.74
N VAL A 27 6.97 -2.38 -28.11
CA VAL A 27 7.14 -1.93 -29.51
C VAL A 27 7.54 -3.10 -30.39
N TYR A 28 8.48 -3.94 -29.94
CA TYR A 28 8.87 -5.15 -30.65
C TYR A 28 7.68 -6.11 -30.83
N ALA A 29 6.94 -6.39 -29.75
CA ALA A 29 5.74 -7.23 -29.82
C ALA A 29 4.69 -6.64 -30.78
N THR A 30 4.50 -5.32 -30.78
CA THR A 30 3.60 -4.63 -31.71
C THR A 30 4.05 -4.76 -33.15
N TYR A 31 5.35 -4.61 -33.43
CA TYR A 31 5.90 -4.81 -34.77
C TYR A 31 5.66 -6.25 -35.26
N VAL A 32 5.92 -7.26 -34.43
CA VAL A 32 5.74 -8.65 -34.82
C VAL A 32 4.26 -9.01 -34.99
N VAL A 33 3.40 -8.64 -34.03
CA VAL A 33 1.97 -9.00 -34.02
C VAL A 33 1.16 -8.16 -34.99
N VAL A 34 1.41 -6.85 -35.11
CA VAL A 34 0.63 -5.98 -35.99
C VAL A 34 1.30 -5.89 -37.35
N ALA A 35 2.54 -5.40 -37.45
CA ALA A 35 3.13 -5.15 -38.77
C ALA A 35 3.38 -6.45 -39.56
N ARG A 36 3.90 -7.51 -38.93
CA ARG A 36 4.21 -8.74 -39.67
C ARG A 36 3.00 -9.63 -39.91
N ILE A 37 2.09 -9.80 -38.94
CA ILE A 37 0.83 -10.54 -39.16
C ILE A 37 -0.07 -9.75 -40.12
N CYS A 38 -0.28 -8.44 -39.95
CA CYS A 38 -1.09 -7.67 -40.91
C CYS A 38 -0.45 -7.63 -42.31
N SER A 39 0.89 -7.60 -42.45
CA SER A 39 1.51 -7.66 -43.78
C SER A 39 1.35 -9.03 -44.47
N LYS A 40 1.27 -10.12 -43.70
CA LYS A 40 1.14 -11.48 -44.25
C LYS A 40 -0.31 -11.90 -44.48
N TYR A 41 -1.27 -11.30 -43.75
CA TYR A 41 -2.68 -11.71 -43.73
C TYR A 41 -3.68 -10.62 -44.15
N ILE A 42 -3.39 -9.33 -43.95
CA ILE A 42 -4.32 -8.22 -44.27
C ILE A 42 -4.00 -7.58 -45.62
N TRP A 43 -2.72 -7.53 -46.04
CA TRP A 43 -2.39 -6.89 -47.30
C TRP A 43 -1.19 -7.50 -48.05
N PRO A 44 -1.39 -8.63 -48.75
CA PRO A 44 -0.39 -9.19 -49.65
C PRO A 44 -0.04 -8.27 -50.83
N SER A 45 -0.92 -7.32 -51.17
CA SER A 45 -0.91 -6.54 -52.41
C SER A 45 -0.04 -5.25 -52.39
N LEU A 46 0.64 -4.91 -51.28
CA LEU A 46 1.37 -3.63 -51.11
C LEU A 46 2.87 -3.73 -51.41
N ARG A 47 3.41 -4.94 -51.56
CA ARG A 47 4.80 -5.15 -51.97
C ARG A 47 4.75 -5.84 -53.32
N GLY A 48 5.02 -5.09 -54.40
CA GLY A 48 5.19 -5.67 -55.74
C GLY A 48 6.31 -6.72 -55.74
N ALA A 49 5.97 -7.97 -55.43
CA ALA A 49 6.88 -9.09 -55.34
C ALA A 49 7.01 -9.75 -56.72
N THR A 50 8.25 -9.87 -57.18
CA THR A 50 8.61 -10.36 -58.52
C THR A 50 8.37 -11.87 -58.73
N PRO A 51 8.18 -12.32 -59.98
CA PRO A 51 7.47 -13.56 -60.35
C PRO A 51 8.18 -14.93 -60.18
N ARG A 52 9.19 -15.08 -59.33
CA ARG A 52 9.84 -16.39 -59.11
C ARG A 52 9.23 -17.23 -57.97
N ASP A 53 8.37 -16.64 -57.14
CA ASP A 53 7.78 -17.28 -55.96
C ASP A 53 6.28 -17.64 -56.12
N TYR A 54 5.79 -17.77 -57.35
CA TYR A 54 4.36 -17.92 -57.59
C TYR A 54 3.89 -19.37 -57.60
N GLY A 55 3.46 -19.82 -56.42
CA GLY A 55 2.11 -20.37 -56.26
C GLY A 55 1.12 -19.33 -55.71
N THR A 56 1.34 -18.03 -55.95
CA THR A 56 0.69 -16.93 -55.22
C THR A 56 -0.79 -16.74 -55.58
N LEU A 57 -1.26 -17.19 -56.74
CA LEU A 57 -2.69 -17.11 -57.07
C LEU A 57 -3.51 -18.20 -56.35
N GLU A 58 -2.93 -19.38 -56.14
CA GLU A 58 -3.54 -20.49 -55.39
C GLU A 58 -3.29 -20.36 -53.87
N TYR A 59 -2.18 -19.72 -53.45
CA TYR A 59 -1.87 -19.37 -52.05
C TYR A 59 -2.74 -18.21 -51.56
N LEU A 60 -3.07 -17.21 -52.40
CA LEU A 60 -3.98 -16.10 -52.05
C LEU A 60 -5.47 -16.51 -52.05
N LEU A 61 -5.87 -17.47 -52.90
CA LEU A 61 -7.24 -18.01 -52.92
C LEU A 61 -7.48 -19.06 -51.82
N ARG A 62 -6.43 -19.74 -51.33
CA ARG A 62 -6.46 -20.74 -50.24
C ARG A 62 -5.88 -20.28 -48.90
N SER A 63 -5.35 -19.06 -48.77
CA SER A 63 -4.94 -18.43 -47.49
C SER A 63 -6.15 -18.03 -46.66
N LEU A 64 -7.00 -19.03 -46.42
CA LEU A 64 -7.94 -19.27 -45.35
C LEU A 64 -8.82 -18.09 -44.98
N ASN A 65 -10.12 -18.35 -45.10
CA ASN A 65 -11.27 -17.61 -44.59
C ASN A 65 -11.26 -17.49 -43.04
N GLU A 66 -10.11 -17.20 -42.43
CA GLU A 66 -9.84 -17.01 -41.01
C GLU A 66 -9.63 -15.53 -40.67
N ASN A 67 -10.16 -14.62 -41.51
CA ASN A 67 -10.22 -13.19 -41.22
C ASN A 67 -10.77 -12.93 -39.81
N GLY A 68 -11.73 -13.75 -39.37
CA GLY A 68 -12.27 -13.72 -38.01
C GLY A 68 -11.22 -13.95 -36.92
N THR A 69 -10.31 -14.92 -37.08
CA THR A 69 -9.23 -15.20 -36.12
C THR A 69 -8.24 -14.04 -36.05
N ALA A 70 -7.84 -13.49 -37.20
CA ALA A 70 -6.93 -12.35 -37.26
C ALA A 70 -7.56 -11.10 -36.63
N ILE A 71 -8.81 -10.80 -36.94
CA ILE A 71 -9.57 -9.69 -36.36
C ILE A 71 -9.70 -9.88 -34.84
N ALA A 72 -10.08 -11.08 -34.38
CA ALA A 72 -10.24 -11.37 -32.95
C ALA A 72 -8.91 -11.18 -32.20
N LEU A 73 -7.79 -11.67 -32.72
CA LEU A 73 -6.47 -11.49 -32.11
C LEU A 73 -6.06 -10.01 -32.07
N LEU A 74 -6.30 -9.25 -33.14
CA LEU A 74 -6.00 -7.80 -33.16
C LEU A 74 -6.88 -7.02 -32.18
N VAL A 75 -8.18 -7.31 -32.12
CA VAL A 75 -9.10 -6.68 -31.18
C VAL A 75 -8.66 -6.96 -29.74
N LEU A 76 -8.41 -8.23 -29.38
CA LEU A 76 -7.93 -8.60 -28.05
C LEU A 76 -6.57 -7.95 -27.74
N TYR A 77 -5.66 -7.92 -28.72
CA TYR A 77 -4.35 -7.29 -28.60
C TYR A 77 -4.48 -5.82 -28.21
N PHE A 78 -5.27 -5.04 -28.95
CA PHE A 78 -5.42 -3.61 -28.68
C PHE A 78 -6.23 -3.34 -27.41
N ILE A 79 -7.26 -4.14 -27.09
CA ILE A 79 -8.00 -4.01 -25.83
C ILE A 79 -7.05 -4.17 -24.64
N PHE A 80 -6.27 -5.25 -24.59
CA PHE A 80 -5.37 -5.49 -23.47
C PHE A 80 -4.16 -4.55 -23.49
N LEU A 81 -3.67 -4.14 -24.66
CA LEU A 81 -2.61 -3.13 -24.76
C LEU A 81 -3.07 -1.79 -24.17
N LEU A 82 -4.26 -1.32 -24.53
CA LEU A 82 -4.80 -0.05 -24.03
C LEU A 82 -5.04 -0.10 -22.52
N LEU A 83 -5.64 -1.18 -22.02
CA LEU A 83 -5.87 -1.36 -20.58
C LEU A 83 -4.56 -1.48 -19.80
N MET A 84 -3.57 -2.21 -20.34
CA MET A 84 -2.23 -2.31 -19.77
C MET A 84 -1.54 -0.95 -19.72
N ILE A 85 -1.55 -0.17 -20.80
CA ILE A 85 -0.95 1.17 -20.85
C ILE A 85 -1.64 2.10 -19.86
N ALA A 86 -2.98 2.12 -19.82
CA ALA A 86 -3.73 3.00 -18.93
C ALA A 86 -3.45 2.70 -17.46
N THR A 87 -3.46 1.42 -17.07
CA THR A 87 -3.19 0.99 -15.69
C THR A 87 -1.72 1.16 -15.30
N TYR A 88 -0.79 0.94 -16.23
CA TYR A 88 0.64 1.20 -16.01
C TYR A 88 0.90 2.70 -15.81
N ALA A 89 0.34 3.56 -16.67
CA ALA A 89 0.46 5.01 -16.54
C ALA A 89 -0.12 5.50 -15.19
N ARG A 90 -1.28 4.97 -14.78
CA ARG A 90 -1.88 5.30 -13.49
C ARG A 90 -1.04 4.83 -12.31
N THR A 91 -0.42 3.66 -12.42
CA THR A 91 0.51 3.12 -11.42
C THR A 91 1.75 4.00 -11.31
N LEU A 92 2.40 4.33 -12.43
CA LEU A 92 3.56 5.22 -12.48
C LEU A 92 3.25 6.59 -11.88
N TYR A 93 2.12 7.18 -12.24
CA TYR A 93 1.71 8.48 -11.72
C TYR A 93 1.62 8.46 -10.19
N ASN A 94 0.90 7.47 -9.64
CA ASN A 94 0.72 7.40 -8.19
C ASN A 94 2.02 7.00 -7.47
N ALA A 95 2.80 6.08 -8.02
CA ALA A 95 4.07 5.67 -7.42
C ALA A 95 5.10 6.82 -7.33
N ASN A 96 5.07 7.77 -8.28
CA ASN A 96 6.03 8.88 -8.33
C ASN A 96 5.51 10.17 -7.67
N PHE A 97 4.25 10.52 -7.89
CA PHE A 97 3.70 11.82 -7.49
C PHE A 97 2.76 11.76 -6.29
N ASN A 98 2.19 10.60 -5.98
CA ASN A 98 1.30 10.40 -4.84
C ASN A 98 1.51 9.05 -4.14
N PRO A 99 2.74 8.77 -3.64
CA PRO A 99 3.09 7.45 -3.08
C PRO A 99 2.43 7.16 -1.71
N GLY A 100 1.56 8.05 -1.21
CA GLY A 100 0.92 7.86 0.09
C GLY A 100 1.86 8.09 1.29
N VAL A 101 2.75 9.08 1.23
CA VAL A 101 3.61 9.41 2.38
C VAL A 101 2.86 10.11 3.50
N THR A 102 3.21 9.79 4.75
CA THR A 102 2.67 10.51 5.92
C THR A 102 3.36 11.87 6.09
N PRO A 103 2.71 12.85 6.74
CA PRO A 103 3.38 14.09 7.15
C PRO A 103 4.65 13.81 7.98
N LEU A 104 5.65 14.67 7.83
CA LEU A 104 6.80 14.68 8.73
C LEU A 104 6.39 15.35 10.04
N GLY A 105 6.89 14.84 11.15
CA GLY A 105 6.71 15.54 12.41
C GLY A 105 7.57 16.81 12.48
N PRO A 106 7.28 17.71 13.44
CA PRO A 106 7.85 19.06 13.48
C PRO A 106 9.38 19.09 13.37
N ARG A 107 10.06 18.21 14.12
CA ARG A 107 11.53 18.13 14.13
C ARG A 107 12.11 17.68 12.79
N ALA A 108 11.53 16.66 12.16
CA ALA A 108 11.98 16.19 10.87
C ALA A 108 11.68 17.20 9.75
N ALA A 109 10.54 17.89 9.82
CA ALA A 109 10.20 18.96 8.90
C ALA A 109 11.19 20.13 9.02
N HIS A 110 11.53 20.55 10.25
CA HIS A 110 12.56 21.57 10.49
C HIS A 110 13.93 21.15 9.94
N ARG A 111 14.32 19.88 10.17
CA ARG A 111 15.57 19.31 9.63
C ARG A 111 15.61 19.31 8.11
N GLN A 112 14.48 18.98 7.46
CA GLN A 112 14.39 19.00 6.00
C GLN A 112 14.50 20.44 5.48
N ARG A 113 13.76 21.40 6.05
CA ARG A 113 13.89 22.83 5.68
C ARG A 113 15.31 23.37 5.87
N ALA A 114 15.97 22.99 6.97
CA ALA A 114 17.36 23.37 7.23
C ALA A 114 18.34 22.75 6.22
N LYS A 115 18.09 21.51 5.75
CA LYS A 115 18.87 20.89 4.68
C LYS A 115 18.63 21.57 3.34
N ASP A 116 17.39 21.89 2.99
CA ASP A 116 17.05 22.56 1.74
C ASP A 116 17.69 23.98 1.72
N GLY A 117 17.64 24.69 2.86
CA GLY A 117 18.34 25.97 3.04
C GLY A 117 19.87 25.85 3.10
N LYS A 118 20.42 24.76 3.65
CA LYS A 118 21.87 24.48 3.62
C LYS A 118 22.34 24.05 2.23
N GLN A 119 21.57 23.32 1.43
CA GLN A 119 21.92 23.01 0.04
C GLN A 119 21.99 24.30 -0.80
N MET A 120 21.09 25.25 -0.54
CA MET A 120 21.17 26.59 -1.12
C MET A 120 22.46 27.33 -0.71
N ARG A 121 22.93 27.17 0.54
CA ARG A 121 24.19 27.75 1.05
C ARG A 121 25.45 26.96 0.68
N GLN A 122 25.38 25.63 0.53
CA GLN A 122 26.50 24.73 0.19
C GLN A 122 26.82 24.73 -1.31
N ALA A 123 25.98 25.35 -2.15
CA ALA A 123 26.43 25.88 -3.44
C ALA A 123 27.60 26.89 -3.30
N TYR A 124 27.93 27.32 -2.06
CA TYR A 124 29.06 28.17 -1.68
C TYR A 124 29.95 27.58 -0.56
N GLY A 125 29.98 26.26 -0.34
CA GLY A 125 31.00 25.67 0.54
C GLY A 125 30.57 24.39 1.23
N ALA A 126 31.30 23.31 0.98
CA ALA A 126 31.10 21.99 1.55
C ALA A 126 31.37 21.95 3.06
N GLY A 127 30.63 21.13 3.80
CA GLY A 127 30.93 20.90 5.21
C GLY A 127 29.97 19.94 5.92
N ASP A 128 30.50 18.73 6.12
CA ASP A 128 30.25 17.79 7.21
C ASP A 128 28.94 16.96 7.26
N LEU A 129 29.10 15.63 7.19
CA LEU A 129 28.05 14.61 7.16
C LEU A 129 27.85 13.93 8.53
N GLU A 130 28.73 14.17 9.50
CA GLU A 130 28.77 13.40 10.77
C GLU A 130 27.80 13.91 11.86
N GLY A 131 27.17 15.08 11.68
CA GLY A 131 26.26 15.68 12.67
C GLY A 131 24.82 15.15 12.68
N ARG A 132 24.50 14.01 12.07
CA ARG A 132 23.12 13.47 12.10
C ARG A 132 22.81 12.88 13.48
N ALA A 133 22.35 13.72 14.41
CA ALA A 133 21.78 13.27 15.68
C ALA A 133 20.66 12.26 15.41
N TYR A 134 20.95 10.99 15.70
CA TYR A 134 19.97 9.93 15.83
C TYR A 134 19.24 10.16 17.15
N GLU A 135 18.11 10.88 17.10
CA GLU A 135 17.25 11.06 18.27
C GLU A 135 16.49 9.75 18.51
N ALA A 136 17.03 8.96 19.43
CA ALA A 136 16.54 7.64 19.79
C ALA A 136 15.39 7.76 20.80
N GLY A 137 14.16 7.99 20.33
CA GLY A 137 12.98 7.81 21.17
C GLY A 137 11.71 8.46 20.63
N PRO A 138 10.53 7.98 21.08
CA PRO A 138 9.27 8.68 20.89
C PRO A 138 9.33 10.09 21.47
N ASP A 139 8.52 10.99 20.91
CA ASP A 139 8.35 12.30 21.52
C ASP A 139 7.68 12.14 22.87
N ASN A 140 8.32 12.70 23.89
CA ASN A 140 7.86 12.63 25.27
C ASN A 140 6.98 13.85 25.61
N ASP A 141 6.54 14.59 24.60
CA ASP A 141 5.51 15.60 24.78
C ASP A 141 4.13 14.94 24.85
N ILE A 142 3.32 15.36 25.82
CA ILE A 142 1.93 14.91 25.98
C ILE A 142 1.07 15.42 24.84
N ASP A 143 1.34 16.65 24.40
CA ASP A 143 0.67 17.29 23.29
C ASP A 143 1.45 17.09 21.99
N SER A 144 2.18 15.97 21.89
CA SER A 144 2.96 15.64 20.70
C SER A 144 2.04 15.65 19.47
N PRO A 145 2.31 16.52 18.47
CA PRO A 145 1.39 16.69 17.35
C PRO A 145 1.12 15.39 16.61
N GLY A 146 -0.15 15.12 16.33
CA GLY A 146 -0.61 13.93 15.64
C GLY A 146 -1.01 12.79 16.57
N LEU A 147 -0.76 12.86 17.88
CA LEU A 147 -1.22 11.86 18.84
C LEU A 147 -2.75 11.82 18.92
N GLU A 148 -3.41 12.97 18.72
CA GLU A 148 -4.86 13.14 18.70
C GLU A 148 -5.56 12.30 17.64
N SER A 149 -4.90 12.07 16.50
CA SER A 149 -5.44 11.24 15.44
C SER A 149 -5.61 9.76 15.85
N PHE A 150 -4.90 9.29 16.89
CA PHE A 150 -5.04 7.93 17.38
C PHE A 150 -6.20 7.81 18.37
N TYR A 151 -6.17 8.59 19.45
CA TYR A 151 -7.19 8.48 20.50
C TYR A 151 -8.54 9.07 20.11
N SER A 152 -8.64 9.83 19.02
CA SER A 152 -9.93 10.20 18.42
C SER A 152 -10.67 9.02 17.79
N ARG A 153 -9.99 7.90 17.53
CA ARG A 153 -10.57 6.67 17.00
C ARG A 153 -10.97 5.70 18.12
N ASP A 154 -11.87 4.76 17.81
CA ASP A 154 -12.29 3.73 18.75
C ASP A 154 -11.26 2.59 18.90
N VAL A 155 -10.47 2.33 17.86
CA VAL A 155 -9.37 1.37 17.91
C VAL A 155 -8.17 1.78 17.04
N PHE A 156 -6.97 1.51 17.54
CA PHE A 156 -5.72 1.66 16.80
C PHE A 156 -4.65 0.69 17.30
N VAL A 157 -3.61 0.45 16.50
CA VAL A 157 -2.46 -0.39 16.89
C VAL A 157 -1.52 0.41 17.78
N CYS A 158 -1.15 -0.17 18.92
CA CYS A 158 -0.22 0.41 19.87
C CYS A 158 0.98 -0.52 20.15
N GLU A 159 1.91 -0.04 20.96
CA GLU A 159 2.90 -0.83 21.67
C GLU A 159 2.30 -1.35 22.99
N THR A 160 3.05 -2.18 23.72
CA THR A 160 2.58 -2.77 24.99
C THR A 160 2.24 -1.76 26.07
N ASP A 161 2.78 -0.55 25.97
CA ASP A 161 2.49 0.56 26.89
C ASP A 161 1.20 1.32 26.55
N GLY A 162 0.53 0.97 25.44
CA GLY A 162 -0.67 1.63 24.95
C GLY A 162 -0.43 2.83 24.03
N ARG A 163 0.83 3.19 23.76
CA ARG A 163 1.19 4.30 22.87
C ARG A 163 1.29 3.87 21.42
N PRO A 164 0.99 4.75 20.45
CA PRO A 164 1.24 4.45 19.05
C PRO A 164 2.73 4.20 18.76
N LYS A 165 3.01 3.50 17.68
CA LYS A 165 4.40 3.23 17.28
C LYS A 165 5.06 4.53 16.82
N TRP A 166 6.35 4.70 17.11
CA TRP A 166 7.10 5.89 16.69
C TRP A 166 8.04 5.64 15.51
N CYS A 167 8.23 6.67 14.67
CA CYS A 167 9.31 6.73 13.69
C CYS A 167 10.33 7.79 14.08
N SER A 168 11.53 7.39 14.49
CA SER A 168 12.63 8.32 14.81
C SER A 168 13.11 9.10 13.59
N GLU A 169 13.13 8.48 12.40
CA GLU A 169 13.59 9.13 11.16
C GLU A 169 12.64 10.24 10.68
N CYS A 170 11.32 9.99 10.73
CA CYS A 170 10.30 10.97 10.38
C CYS A 170 9.86 11.85 11.56
N CYS A 171 10.38 11.56 12.76
CA CYS A 171 9.99 12.16 14.04
C CYS A 171 8.46 12.27 14.19
N ASN A 172 7.73 11.19 13.88
CA ASN A 172 6.26 11.19 13.89
C ASN A 172 5.70 9.84 14.35
N TRP A 173 4.50 9.85 14.92
CA TRP A 173 3.71 8.67 15.26
C TRP A 173 3.28 7.94 13.97
N LYS A 174 3.50 6.63 13.93
CA LYS A 174 3.13 5.76 12.81
C LYS A 174 1.69 5.33 12.99
N GLN A 175 0.87 5.79 12.07
CA GLN A 175 -0.49 5.29 11.90
C GLN A 175 -0.48 3.77 11.61
N ASP A 176 -1.63 3.13 11.77
CA ASP A 176 -1.77 1.70 11.47
C ASP A 176 -1.23 1.38 10.08
N ARG A 177 -0.52 0.26 9.95
CA ARG A 177 0.09 -0.22 8.69
C ARG A 177 1.02 0.78 7.97
N VAL A 178 1.44 1.86 8.62
CA VAL A 178 2.48 2.76 8.12
C VAL A 178 3.85 2.17 8.39
N HIS A 179 4.68 2.14 7.36
CA HIS A 179 6.07 1.69 7.46
C HIS A 179 7.04 2.74 6.95
N HIS A 180 8.16 2.89 7.64
CA HIS A 180 9.26 3.73 7.18
C HIS A 180 10.02 3.00 6.07
N SER A 181 10.01 3.56 4.86
CA SER A 181 10.81 3.05 3.76
C SER A 181 12.15 3.76 3.72
N ARG A 182 13.23 3.01 3.99
CA ARG A 182 14.60 3.48 3.78
C ARG A 182 14.89 3.81 2.32
N GLU A 183 14.15 3.21 1.39
CA GLU A 183 14.33 3.44 -0.04
C GLU A 183 14.04 4.90 -0.39
N ILE A 184 12.96 5.47 0.15
CA ILE A 184 12.53 6.86 -0.11
C ILE A 184 12.76 7.81 1.09
N GLY A 185 13.20 7.29 2.24
CA GLY A 185 13.45 8.06 3.47
C GLY A 185 12.18 8.60 4.13
N ARG A 186 11.02 7.96 3.93
CA ARG A 186 9.70 8.44 4.39
C ARG A 186 8.81 7.30 4.87
N CYS A 187 7.94 7.60 5.82
CA CYS A 187 6.82 6.76 6.22
C CYS A 187 5.72 6.77 5.15
N VAL A 188 5.18 5.59 4.83
CA VAL A 188 4.20 5.36 3.76
C VAL A 188 3.00 4.59 4.31
N TYR A 189 1.78 5.08 4.02
CA TYR A 189 0.53 4.42 4.34
C TYR A 189 0.38 3.10 3.59
N ARG A 190 0.00 2.05 4.33
CA ARG A 190 -0.13 0.66 3.86
C ARG A 190 0.93 0.30 2.83
N MET A 191 2.19 0.49 3.23
CA MET A 191 3.34 0.22 2.37
C MET A 191 3.34 -1.25 1.95
N ASP A 192 3.47 -1.49 0.65
CA ASP A 192 3.64 -2.83 0.11
C ASP A 192 5.11 -3.09 -0.22
N HIS A 193 5.64 -2.43 -1.25
CA HIS A 193 7.05 -2.54 -1.62
C HIS A 193 7.50 -1.38 -2.51
N TYR A 194 8.81 -1.21 -2.68
CA TYR A 194 9.35 -0.37 -3.74
C TYR A 194 9.58 -1.22 -4.99
N CYS A 195 9.01 -0.83 -6.12
CA CYS A 195 9.07 -1.57 -7.38
C CYS A 195 9.79 -0.75 -8.46
N PRO A 196 11.02 -1.12 -8.85
CA PRO A 196 11.70 -0.46 -9.95
C PRO A 196 10.95 -0.61 -11.29
N TRP A 197 10.24 -1.73 -11.48
CA TRP A 197 9.44 -2.00 -12.69
C TRP A 197 8.21 -1.11 -12.81
N ALA A 198 7.64 -0.68 -11.69
CA ALA A 198 6.48 0.20 -11.64
C ALA A 198 6.85 1.64 -11.29
N GLY A 199 8.13 1.99 -11.43
CA GLY A 199 8.59 3.37 -11.34
C GLY A 199 8.66 3.95 -9.92
N GLY A 200 8.46 3.17 -8.84
CA GLY A 200 8.49 3.74 -7.50
C GLY A 200 7.78 2.93 -6.41
N MET A 201 7.23 3.64 -5.43
CA MET A 201 6.59 3.06 -4.24
C MET A 201 5.19 2.50 -4.56
N ILE A 202 4.99 1.21 -4.26
CA ILE A 202 3.68 0.57 -4.28
C ILE A 202 3.11 0.57 -2.85
N ALA A 203 1.96 1.23 -2.71
CA ALA A 203 1.32 1.54 -1.44
C ALA A 203 -0.20 1.68 -1.64
N GLU A 204 -0.93 2.12 -0.61
CA GLU A 204 -2.41 2.16 -0.62
C GLU A 204 -3.03 2.80 -1.89
N LYS A 205 -2.43 3.89 -2.40
CA LYS A 205 -2.98 4.67 -3.53
C LYS A 205 -2.58 4.12 -4.90
N SER A 206 -1.56 3.27 -4.98
CA SER A 206 -1.02 2.71 -6.21
C SER A 206 -1.25 1.20 -6.35
N PHE A 207 -1.51 0.48 -5.26
CA PHE A 207 -1.60 -0.98 -5.23
C PHE A 207 -2.70 -1.54 -6.13
N LYS A 208 -3.93 -0.98 -6.09
CA LYS A 208 -5.02 -1.38 -7.01
C LYS A 208 -4.60 -1.27 -8.48
N PHE A 209 -4.02 -0.13 -8.87
CA PHE A 209 -3.58 0.08 -10.25
C PHE A 209 -2.44 -0.87 -10.63
N PHE A 210 -1.55 -1.18 -9.70
CA PHE A 210 -0.48 -2.17 -9.89
C PHE A 210 -1.04 -3.58 -10.14
N VAL A 211 -2.06 -4.01 -9.39
CA VAL A 211 -2.73 -5.30 -9.62
C VAL A 211 -3.42 -5.33 -10.97
N GLN A 212 -4.14 -4.27 -11.35
CA GLN A 212 -4.74 -4.16 -12.68
C GLN A 212 -3.68 -4.21 -13.78
N PHE A 213 -2.58 -3.47 -13.62
CA PHE A 213 -1.45 -3.46 -14.55
C PHE A 213 -0.88 -4.87 -14.76
N THR A 214 -0.50 -5.57 -13.69
CA THR A 214 0.07 -6.93 -13.82
C THR A 214 -0.93 -7.92 -14.42
N THR A 215 -2.22 -7.77 -14.11
CA THR A 215 -3.28 -8.59 -14.72
C THR A 215 -3.37 -8.35 -16.23
N TYR A 216 -3.41 -7.09 -16.67
CA TYR A 216 -3.47 -6.79 -18.10
C TYR A 216 -2.17 -7.10 -18.83
N THR A 217 -1.01 -6.97 -18.19
CA THR A 217 0.26 -7.46 -18.74
C THR A 217 0.22 -8.97 -18.94
N THR A 218 -0.32 -9.73 -17.98
CA THR A 218 -0.48 -11.19 -18.11
C THR A 218 -1.36 -11.54 -19.31
N LEU A 219 -2.52 -10.89 -19.45
CA LEU A 219 -3.46 -11.12 -20.55
C LEU A 219 -2.86 -10.70 -21.91
N TYR A 220 -2.19 -9.55 -21.95
CA TYR A 220 -1.47 -9.07 -23.13
C TYR A 220 -0.38 -10.04 -23.57
N CYS A 221 0.46 -10.50 -22.64
CA CYS A 221 1.50 -11.49 -22.91
C CYS A 221 0.91 -12.82 -23.37
N ALA A 222 -0.23 -13.26 -22.82
CA ALA A 222 -0.91 -14.47 -23.26
C ALA A 222 -1.40 -14.36 -24.72
N VAL A 223 -1.96 -13.21 -25.11
CA VAL A 223 -2.36 -12.94 -26.51
C VAL A 223 -1.15 -12.92 -27.43
N VAL A 224 -0.07 -12.23 -27.06
CA VAL A 224 1.17 -12.17 -27.85
C VAL A 224 1.77 -13.57 -28.02
N LEU A 225 1.88 -14.33 -26.93
CA LEU A 225 2.41 -15.70 -26.95
C LEU A 225 1.55 -16.59 -27.84
N GLY A 226 0.23 -16.59 -27.65
CA GLY A 226 -0.71 -17.40 -28.42
C GLY A 226 -0.68 -17.07 -29.91
N ALA A 227 -0.71 -15.79 -30.27
CA ALA A 227 -0.68 -15.33 -31.66
C ALA A 227 0.62 -15.74 -32.37
N ASN A 228 1.78 -15.54 -31.73
CA ASN A 228 3.06 -15.89 -32.32
C ASN A 228 3.30 -17.40 -32.39
N ALA A 229 2.91 -18.14 -31.34
CA ALA A 229 3.00 -19.60 -31.33
C ALA A 229 2.11 -20.23 -32.43
N TYR A 230 0.89 -19.70 -32.61
CA TYR A 230 0.00 -20.10 -33.69
C TYR A 230 0.61 -19.85 -35.08
N ALA A 231 1.11 -18.63 -35.31
CA ALA A 231 1.73 -18.25 -36.58
C ALA A 231 2.98 -19.11 -36.89
N LEU A 232 3.83 -19.36 -35.89
CA LEU A 232 5.01 -20.20 -36.02
C LEU A 232 4.65 -21.66 -36.32
N ARG A 233 3.67 -22.22 -35.60
CA ARG A 233 3.21 -23.60 -35.81
C ARG A 233 2.65 -23.81 -37.21
N ARG A 234 1.92 -22.82 -37.74
CA ARG A 234 1.40 -22.82 -39.11
C ARG A 234 2.55 -22.74 -40.13
N GLN A 235 3.52 -21.85 -39.92
CA GLN A 235 4.68 -21.71 -40.81
C GLN A 235 5.50 -23.00 -40.91
N VAL A 236 5.84 -23.60 -39.77
CA VAL A 236 6.58 -24.87 -39.74
C VAL A 236 5.76 -26.02 -40.32
N GLY A 237 4.45 -26.03 -40.07
CA GLY A 237 3.53 -27.01 -40.67
C GLY A 237 3.45 -26.95 -42.20
N GLN A 238 3.80 -25.81 -42.80
CA GLN A 238 3.89 -25.61 -44.25
C GLN A 238 5.28 -25.94 -44.81
N GLY A 239 6.20 -26.47 -44.00
CA GLY A 239 7.56 -26.82 -44.42
C GLY A 239 8.54 -25.64 -44.46
N ALA A 240 8.14 -24.45 -44.03
CA ALA A 240 9.05 -23.30 -43.93
C ALA A 240 9.88 -23.37 -42.63
N SER A 241 11.09 -22.79 -42.68
CA SER A 241 11.93 -22.66 -41.48
C SER A 241 11.28 -21.77 -40.43
N ALA A 242 11.57 -22.06 -39.16
CA ALA A 242 11.09 -21.26 -38.03
C ALA A 242 11.57 -19.81 -38.12
N ASP A 243 10.63 -18.85 -38.07
CA ASP A 243 10.96 -17.43 -38.12
C ASP A 243 11.48 -16.93 -36.76
N ALA A 244 12.70 -16.38 -36.78
CA ALA A 244 13.39 -15.90 -35.59
C ALA A 244 12.63 -14.80 -34.83
N PHE A 245 11.85 -13.96 -35.51
CA PHE A 245 11.10 -12.90 -34.83
C PHE A 245 9.92 -13.47 -34.04
N PHE A 246 9.22 -14.49 -34.57
CA PHE A 246 8.14 -15.16 -33.85
C PHE A 246 8.70 -15.90 -32.63
N LEU A 247 9.83 -16.59 -32.79
CA LEU A 247 10.53 -17.24 -31.67
C LEU A 247 10.91 -16.23 -30.58
N ALA A 248 11.54 -15.11 -30.94
CA ALA A 248 11.91 -14.08 -29.99
C ALA A 248 10.69 -13.46 -29.28
N ALA A 249 9.59 -13.21 -30.02
CA ALA A 249 8.35 -12.69 -29.42
C ALA A 249 7.73 -13.68 -28.42
N ILE A 250 7.75 -14.98 -28.72
CA ILE A 250 7.29 -16.04 -27.80
C ILE A 250 8.14 -16.05 -26.53
N VAL A 251 9.47 -16.02 -26.65
CA VAL A 251 10.39 -16.05 -25.50
C VAL A 251 10.18 -14.82 -24.61
N ILE A 252 10.12 -13.63 -25.21
CA ILE A 252 9.88 -12.38 -24.47
C ILE A 252 8.52 -12.41 -23.78
N ALA A 253 7.46 -12.81 -24.50
CA ALA A 253 6.10 -12.87 -23.95
C ALA A 253 5.97 -13.92 -22.84
N ALA A 254 6.63 -15.07 -22.96
CA ALA A 254 6.64 -16.10 -21.94
C ALA A 254 7.36 -15.64 -20.66
N PHE A 255 8.53 -15.00 -20.82
CA PHE A 255 9.30 -14.47 -19.69
C PHE A 255 8.52 -13.40 -18.91
N PHE A 256 8.02 -12.38 -19.61
CA PHE A 256 7.23 -11.32 -18.97
C PHE A 256 5.87 -11.79 -18.49
N GLY A 257 5.22 -12.68 -19.24
CA GLY A 257 3.92 -13.26 -18.88
C GLY A 257 4.00 -14.10 -17.61
N LEU A 258 5.04 -14.92 -17.44
CA LEU A 258 5.24 -15.71 -16.22
C LEU A 258 5.47 -14.81 -15.00
N PHE A 259 6.32 -13.79 -15.15
CA PHE A 259 6.59 -12.83 -14.07
C PHE A 259 5.33 -12.05 -13.69
N ALA A 260 4.62 -11.50 -14.69
CA ALA A 260 3.38 -10.76 -14.47
C ALA A 260 2.30 -11.64 -13.81
N PHE A 261 2.12 -12.88 -14.29
CA PHE A 261 1.16 -13.84 -13.71
C PHE A 261 1.48 -14.13 -12.25
N SER A 262 2.75 -14.37 -11.92
CA SER A 262 3.19 -14.64 -10.55
C SER A 262 2.90 -13.46 -9.63
N MET A 263 3.14 -12.24 -10.11
CA MET A 263 2.84 -11.00 -9.37
C MET A 263 1.33 -10.78 -9.21
N THR A 264 0.54 -11.06 -10.24
CA THR A 264 -0.93 -10.99 -10.18
C THR A 264 -1.50 -11.99 -9.18
N ALA A 265 -1.06 -13.25 -9.22
CA ALA A 265 -1.52 -14.30 -8.31
C ALA A 265 -1.15 -13.97 -6.86
N THR A 266 0.08 -13.50 -6.62
CA THR A 266 0.53 -13.09 -5.28
C THR A 266 -0.25 -11.88 -4.78
N SER A 267 -0.47 -10.87 -5.63
CA SER A 267 -1.22 -9.68 -5.25
C SER A 267 -2.69 -9.99 -5.00
N ALA A 268 -3.31 -10.85 -5.80
CA ALA A 268 -4.68 -11.32 -5.59
C ALA A 268 -4.79 -12.05 -4.24
N ARG A 269 -3.84 -12.92 -3.91
CA ARG A 269 -3.77 -13.56 -2.59
C ARG A 269 -3.68 -12.51 -1.46
N TYR A 270 -2.83 -11.51 -1.59
CA TYR A 270 -2.68 -10.45 -0.58
C TYR A 270 -3.94 -9.59 -0.44
N ILE A 271 -4.64 -9.32 -1.54
CA ILE A 271 -5.96 -8.70 -1.47
C ILE A 271 -6.91 -9.59 -0.68
N LEU A 272 -7.05 -10.86 -1.05
CA LEU A 272 -8.00 -11.78 -0.40
C LEU A 272 -7.71 -12.03 1.08
N GLN A 273 -6.45 -11.91 1.51
CA GLN A 273 -6.03 -12.05 2.91
C GLN A 273 -5.91 -10.70 3.65
N ASN A 274 -6.17 -9.57 2.98
CA ASN A 274 -5.93 -8.21 3.45
C ASN A 274 -4.52 -7.99 4.03
N MET A 275 -3.51 -8.50 3.34
CA MET A 275 -2.10 -8.39 3.74
C MET A 275 -1.33 -7.50 2.76
N THR A 276 -0.19 -6.97 3.20
CA THR A 276 0.85 -6.44 2.32
C THR A 276 2.08 -7.34 2.34
N ASN A 277 3.02 -7.09 1.41
CA ASN A 277 4.36 -7.67 1.46
C ASN A 277 5.08 -7.38 2.78
N VAL A 278 4.80 -6.27 3.46
CA VAL A 278 5.39 -5.98 4.77
C VAL A 278 4.76 -6.84 5.87
N ASP A 279 3.44 -7.07 5.81
CA ASP A 279 2.73 -7.87 6.80
C ASP A 279 3.16 -9.35 6.77
N ILE A 280 3.29 -9.93 5.57
CA ILE A 280 3.56 -11.37 5.41
C ILE A 280 4.93 -11.79 5.98
N LEU A 281 5.94 -10.92 5.92
CA LEU A 281 7.31 -11.21 6.37
C LEU A 281 7.38 -11.56 7.87
N SER A 282 6.46 -11.02 8.66
CA SER A 282 6.43 -11.22 10.12
C SER A 282 5.17 -11.94 10.60
N PHE A 283 4.23 -12.23 9.70
CA PHE A 283 2.88 -12.65 10.04
C PHE A 283 2.80 -13.80 11.05
N ARG A 284 3.53 -14.90 10.83
CA ARG A 284 3.45 -16.10 11.68
C ARG A 284 3.86 -15.88 13.14
N ARG A 285 4.65 -14.83 13.42
CA ARG A 285 5.17 -14.54 14.77
C ARG A 285 4.61 -13.24 15.34
N LYS A 286 3.98 -12.42 14.52
CA LYS A 286 3.57 -11.07 14.90
C LYS A 286 2.31 -11.14 15.75
N VAL A 287 2.39 -10.43 16.86
CA VAL A 287 1.27 -10.13 17.76
C VAL A 287 1.00 -8.63 17.64
N TYR A 288 -0.25 -8.28 17.38
CA TYR A 288 -0.70 -6.89 17.35
C TYR A 288 -1.26 -6.55 18.74
N GLN A 289 -0.83 -5.42 19.31
CA GLN A 289 -1.48 -4.81 20.46
C GLN A 289 -2.45 -3.76 19.94
N LEU A 290 -3.72 -3.87 20.33
CA LEU A 290 -4.78 -2.95 19.94
C LEU A 290 -5.25 -2.17 21.16
N ALA A 291 -5.23 -0.84 21.07
CA ALA A 291 -5.89 0.03 22.03
C ALA A 291 -7.36 0.12 21.65
N VAL A 292 -8.25 -0.54 22.39
CA VAL A 292 -9.69 -0.60 22.12
C VAL A 292 -10.43 0.28 23.12
N ARG A 293 -11.27 1.21 22.64
CA ARG A 293 -12.04 2.12 23.48
C ARG A 293 -13.00 1.34 24.37
N VAL A 294 -12.99 1.68 25.67
CA VAL A 294 -13.83 1.11 26.73
C VAL A 294 -14.48 2.24 27.55
N PRO A 295 -15.54 1.94 28.33
CA PRO A 295 -16.12 2.92 29.24
C PRO A 295 -15.07 3.55 30.18
N ARG A 296 -15.29 4.82 30.53
CA ARG A 296 -14.43 5.53 31.48
C ARG A 296 -14.38 4.81 32.83
N GLY A 297 -13.22 4.80 33.47
CA GLY A 297 -13.03 4.13 34.75
C GLY A 297 -12.94 2.60 34.69
N THR A 298 -12.95 1.99 33.50
CA THR A 298 -12.71 0.54 33.34
C THR A 298 -11.36 0.17 33.95
N ARG A 299 -11.37 -0.78 34.90
CA ARG A 299 -10.17 -1.38 35.50
C ARG A 299 -10.22 -2.89 35.28
N SER A 300 -9.08 -3.50 35.00
CA SER A 300 -8.98 -4.95 34.83
C SER A 300 -7.59 -5.45 35.17
N ASP A 301 -7.52 -6.65 35.76
CA ASP A 301 -6.28 -7.39 35.96
C ASP A 301 -5.90 -8.23 34.72
N ARG A 302 -6.80 -8.33 33.73
CA ARG A 302 -6.62 -9.16 32.52
C ARG A 302 -5.95 -8.44 31.36
N PHE A 303 -6.00 -7.11 31.35
CA PHE A 303 -5.46 -6.29 30.27
C PHE A 303 -5.01 -4.93 30.81
N GLY A 304 -4.04 -4.33 30.13
CA GLY A 304 -3.58 -2.98 30.43
C GLY A 304 -4.63 -1.93 30.06
N VAL A 305 -4.66 -0.81 30.79
CA VAL A 305 -5.55 0.32 30.49
C VAL A 305 -4.71 1.60 30.36
N ILE A 306 -5.03 2.40 29.34
CA ILE A 306 -4.44 3.73 29.12
C ILE A 306 -5.55 4.76 28.93
N VAL A 307 -5.30 5.99 29.40
CA VAL A 307 -6.22 7.12 29.28
C VAL A 307 -5.55 8.21 28.45
N TYR A 308 -6.30 8.75 27.49
CA TYR A 308 -5.91 9.88 26.67
C TYR A 308 -6.83 11.09 26.93
N PRO A 309 -6.36 12.34 26.78
CA PRO A 309 -4.95 12.72 26.57
C PRO A 309 -4.05 12.25 27.74
N LEU A 310 -2.76 12.05 27.47
CA LEU A 310 -1.83 11.55 28.48
C LEU A 310 -1.67 12.58 29.61
N THR A 311 -1.63 12.16 30.88
CA THR A 311 -1.41 13.08 32.01
C THR A 311 0.05 13.11 32.45
N LYS A 312 0.54 14.26 32.93
CA LYS A 312 1.85 14.36 33.58
C LYS A 312 1.79 13.68 34.94
N VAL A 313 2.74 12.80 35.23
CA VAL A 313 3.06 12.43 36.61
C VAL A 313 4.13 13.41 37.07
N GLU A 314 3.80 14.31 37.99
CA GLU A 314 4.81 15.17 38.61
C GLU A 314 5.69 14.32 39.53
N SER A 315 6.99 14.31 39.26
CA SER A 315 7.97 13.70 40.16
C SER A 315 8.25 14.65 41.33
N SER A 316 8.09 14.16 42.57
CA SER A 316 8.58 14.81 43.80
C SER A 316 10.03 15.33 43.63
N PRO A 317 10.43 16.41 44.33
CA PRO A 317 11.71 17.08 44.12
C PRO A 317 12.87 16.21 44.61
N GLY A 318 13.36 15.35 43.73
CA GLY A 318 14.35 14.33 44.06
C GLY A 318 14.78 13.49 42.87
N GLY A 319 15.20 14.15 41.78
CA GLY A 319 16.11 13.59 40.78
C GLY A 319 15.76 12.21 40.20
N ARG A 320 14.66 12.07 39.47
CA ARG A 320 14.51 11.09 38.38
C ARG A 320 13.70 11.73 37.24
N LYS A 321 14.08 11.45 35.99
CA LYS A 321 13.45 12.00 34.79
C LYS A 321 11.94 11.73 34.79
N ALA A 322 11.14 12.72 34.41
CA ALA A 322 9.69 12.59 34.26
C ALA A 322 9.34 11.44 33.32
N GLU A 323 8.74 10.39 33.86
CA GLU A 323 8.07 9.34 33.08
C GLU A 323 6.63 9.79 32.84
N ILE A 324 6.26 9.95 31.57
CA ILE A 324 4.85 10.13 31.18
C ILE A 324 4.14 8.83 31.53
N GLY A 325 2.99 8.90 32.20
CA GLY A 325 2.25 7.74 32.68
C GLY A 325 2.14 6.64 31.63
N ALA A 326 2.84 5.54 31.89
CA ALA A 326 2.61 4.22 31.30
C ALA A 326 2.39 3.26 32.48
N LEU A 327 1.52 2.28 32.26
CA LEU A 327 1.14 1.17 33.14
C LEU A 327 2.00 0.97 34.41
N LYS A 328 1.36 1.05 35.59
CA LYS A 328 1.84 0.28 36.75
C LYS A 328 1.43 -1.19 36.52
N PRO A 329 2.37 -2.14 36.40
CA PRO A 329 2.06 -3.55 36.54
C PRO A 329 1.84 -3.79 38.04
N ASN A 330 0.66 -4.30 38.39
CA ASN A 330 0.15 -4.57 39.73
C ASN A 330 -0.54 -3.38 40.41
N GLY A 331 -1.86 -3.53 40.59
CA GLY A 331 -2.70 -2.63 41.36
C GLY A 331 -2.29 -2.59 42.83
N HIS A 332 -1.49 -1.61 43.20
CA HIS A 332 -1.51 -1.01 44.52
C HIS A 332 -1.37 0.52 44.37
N PRO A 333 -2.27 1.31 44.97
CA PRO A 333 -2.06 2.75 45.06
C PRO A 333 -0.94 3.01 46.07
N SER A 334 0.08 3.75 45.66
CA SER A 334 0.82 4.57 46.61
C SER A 334 -0.07 5.78 46.87
N GLU A 335 -0.53 5.94 48.11
CA GLU A 335 -1.11 7.18 48.62
C GLU A 335 -0.04 8.28 48.58
N GLU A 336 0.19 8.87 47.41
CA GLU A 336 0.82 10.17 47.30
C GLU A 336 -0.14 11.04 46.52
N GLN A 337 -0.85 11.90 47.26
CA GLN A 337 -1.62 13.02 46.74
C GLN A 337 -0.65 13.94 45.99
N ALA A 338 -0.54 13.75 44.68
CA ALA A 338 -0.10 14.81 43.80
C ALA A 338 -1.27 15.79 43.67
N ASP A 339 -1.03 17.07 43.94
CA ASP A 339 -2.00 18.16 43.78
C ASP A 339 -2.36 18.33 42.30
N VAL A 340 -3.28 17.49 41.81
CA VAL A 340 -3.89 17.65 40.49
C VAL A 340 -4.92 18.78 40.61
N LEU A 341 -4.69 19.90 39.91
CA LEU A 341 -5.70 20.94 39.72
C LEU A 341 -7.04 20.28 39.33
N PRO A 342 -8.18 20.63 39.96
CA PRO A 342 -9.44 19.96 39.67
C PRO A 342 -9.76 20.14 38.18
N ALA A 343 -9.72 19.05 37.44
CA ALA A 343 -10.12 19.02 36.05
C ALA A 343 -11.55 19.57 35.96
N SER A 344 -11.81 20.48 35.03
CA SER A 344 -13.18 20.95 34.84
C SER A 344 -14.03 19.78 34.34
N SER A 345 -15.33 19.77 34.62
CA SER A 345 -16.25 18.75 34.09
C SER A 345 -16.18 18.62 32.56
N ARG A 346 -15.77 19.70 31.87
CA ARG A 346 -15.50 19.73 30.44
C ARG A 346 -14.22 18.98 30.05
N ASP A 347 -13.16 19.06 30.86
CA ASP A 347 -11.90 18.36 30.61
C ASP A 347 -12.04 16.85 30.89
N ASP A 348 -12.83 16.48 31.90
CA ASP A 348 -13.18 15.08 32.17
C ASP A 348 -13.97 14.44 31.02
N LEU A 349 -14.83 15.22 30.35
CA LEU A 349 -15.58 14.80 29.16
C LEU A 349 -14.70 14.62 27.91
N ALA A 350 -13.49 15.20 27.89
CA ALA A 350 -12.55 15.05 26.78
C ALA A 350 -11.67 13.80 26.90
N THR A 351 -11.74 13.07 28.02
CA THR A 351 -10.92 11.87 28.26
C THR A 351 -11.50 10.61 27.61
N ARG A 352 -10.60 9.76 27.10
CA ARG A 352 -10.94 8.46 26.50
C ARG A 352 -10.09 7.36 27.12
N THR A 353 -10.73 6.26 27.50
CA THR A 353 -10.08 5.10 28.12
C THR A 353 -9.98 3.97 27.10
N PHE A 354 -8.82 3.34 27.01
CA PHE A 354 -8.54 2.24 26.10
C PHE A 354 -8.00 1.03 26.84
N ALA A 355 -8.55 -0.14 26.52
CA ALA A 355 -8.02 -1.44 26.92
C ALA A 355 -6.98 -1.90 25.88
N ILE A 356 -5.84 -2.39 26.35
CA ILE A 356 -4.74 -2.87 25.51
C ILE A 356 -4.91 -4.38 25.33
N LEU A 357 -5.35 -4.79 24.15
CA LEU A 357 -5.68 -6.17 23.83
C LEU A 357 -4.69 -6.73 22.82
N GLY A 358 -4.06 -7.86 23.17
CA GLY A 358 -3.13 -8.56 22.28
C GLY A 358 -3.82 -9.62 21.42
N THR A 359 -3.48 -9.67 20.14
CA THR A 359 -3.81 -10.81 19.27
C THR A 359 -2.98 -12.05 19.59
N GLY A 360 -3.42 -13.20 19.13
CA GLY A 360 -2.59 -14.39 19.00
C GLY A 360 -1.57 -14.25 17.86
N PRO A 361 -0.48 -15.06 17.86
CA PRO A 361 0.45 -15.12 16.75
C PRO A 361 -0.25 -15.56 15.46
N GLY A 362 -0.09 -14.79 14.38
CA GLY A 362 -0.70 -15.12 13.08
C GLY A 362 -2.19 -14.79 12.97
N GLU A 363 -2.77 -14.04 13.91
CA GLU A 363 -4.10 -13.46 13.76
C GLU A 363 -4.00 -12.11 13.02
N ASN A 364 -4.84 -11.89 12.00
CA ASN A 364 -4.84 -10.66 11.19
C ASN A 364 -6.01 -9.73 11.58
N PRO A 365 -5.78 -8.58 12.25
CA PRO A 365 -6.84 -7.65 12.64
C PRO A 365 -7.69 -7.12 11.47
N TRP A 366 -7.10 -7.05 10.27
CA TRP A 366 -7.73 -6.46 9.09
C TRP A 366 -8.38 -7.48 8.17
N ASP A 367 -8.40 -8.77 8.52
CA ASP A 367 -9.10 -9.77 7.70
C ASP A 367 -10.62 -9.66 7.92
N LEU A 368 -11.31 -9.15 6.89
CA LEU A 368 -12.77 -8.97 6.85
C LEU A 368 -13.47 -10.13 6.13
N GLY A 369 -12.71 -11.15 5.72
CA GLY A 369 -13.13 -12.20 4.82
C GLY A 369 -12.86 -11.86 3.34
N PRO A 370 -12.69 -12.87 2.47
CA PRO A 370 -12.15 -12.69 1.12
C PRO A 370 -12.87 -11.64 0.27
N TRP A 371 -14.19 -11.56 0.37
CA TRP A 371 -15.01 -10.64 -0.42
C TRP A 371 -14.89 -9.19 0.04
N ARG A 372 -15.02 -8.91 1.33
CA ARG A 372 -14.85 -7.56 1.88
C ARG A 372 -13.41 -7.09 1.74
N ASN A 373 -12.44 -8.00 1.88
CA ASN A 373 -11.04 -7.70 1.61
C ASN A 373 -10.82 -7.27 0.15
N TRP A 374 -11.44 -7.97 -0.81
CA TRP A 374 -11.44 -7.58 -2.22
C TRP A 374 -12.06 -6.19 -2.42
N GLN A 375 -13.24 -5.94 -1.87
CA GLN A 375 -13.93 -4.66 -1.98
C GLN A 375 -13.14 -3.51 -1.34
N SER A 376 -12.39 -3.76 -0.25
CA SER A 376 -11.55 -2.75 0.41
C SER A 376 -10.46 -2.18 -0.52
N ILE A 377 -10.00 -2.97 -1.50
CA ILE A 377 -9.00 -2.58 -2.49
C ILE A 377 -9.64 -2.17 -3.81
N MET A 378 -10.51 -3.01 -4.36
CA MET A 378 -10.98 -2.85 -5.74
C MET A 378 -12.21 -1.95 -5.83
N GLY A 379 -12.95 -1.76 -4.74
CA GLY A 379 -14.23 -1.05 -4.72
C GLY A 379 -15.42 -1.98 -4.82
N THR A 380 -16.62 -1.43 -4.58
CA THR A 380 -17.90 -2.13 -4.72
C THR A 380 -18.42 -2.11 -6.16
N ASN A 381 -18.01 -1.12 -6.96
CA ASN A 381 -18.39 -0.99 -8.35
C ASN A 381 -17.54 -1.92 -9.24
N PRO A 382 -18.14 -2.84 -10.01
CA PRO A 382 -17.39 -3.72 -10.92
C PRO A 382 -16.59 -2.97 -11.99
N LEU A 383 -16.99 -1.76 -12.40
CA LEU A 383 -16.22 -0.95 -13.35
C LEU A 383 -14.86 -0.56 -12.79
N ASP A 384 -14.78 -0.32 -11.47
CA ASP A 384 -13.54 0.00 -10.79
C ASP A 384 -12.58 -1.19 -10.71
N TRP A 385 -13.06 -2.40 -10.96
CA TRP A 385 -12.21 -3.60 -11.01
C TRP A 385 -11.44 -3.67 -12.31
N VAL A 386 -12.06 -3.20 -13.39
CA VAL A 386 -11.51 -3.24 -14.75
C VAL A 386 -10.77 -1.93 -15.08
N LEU A 387 -11.33 -0.78 -14.70
CA LEU A 387 -10.84 0.52 -15.15
C LEU A 387 -10.02 1.25 -14.05
N PRO A 388 -8.90 1.91 -14.40
CA PRO A 388 -8.03 2.60 -13.45
C PRO A 388 -8.52 4.02 -13.09
N ILE A 389 -9.78 4.17 -12.71
CA ILE A 389 -10.42 5.48 -12.49
C ILE A 389 -10.21 5.93 -11.04
N HIS A 390 -10.90 5.28 -10.10
CA HIS A 390 -10.91 5.64 -8.69
C HIS A 390 -9.83 4.93 -7.88
N HIS A 391 -9.35 5.61 -6.84
CA HIS A 391 -8.49 5.02 -5.82
C HIS A 391 -9.21 3.91 -5.04
N SER A 392 -8.42 3.08 -4.36
CA SER A 392 -8.95 2.07 -3.44
C SER A 392 -9.75 2.71 -2.30
N PRO A 393 -10.90 2.13 -1.90
CA PRO A 393 -11.65 2.59 -0.73
C PRO A 393 -10.81 2.66 0.55
N CYS A 394 -9.86 1.74 0.73
CA CYS A 394 -8.96 1.75 1.88
C CYS A 394 -8.05 2.98 1.98
N ALA A 395 -7.98 3.83 0.95
CA ALA A 395 -7.26 5.10 1.00
C ALA A 395 -8.09 6.23 1.64
N ASN A 396 -9.37 5.99 1.96
CA ASN A 396 -10.17 6.89 2.78
C ASN A 396 -9.90 6.62 4.27
N HIS A 397 -9.49 7.66 5.00
CA HIS A 397 -9.11 7.61 6.42
C HIS A 397 -10.07 8.40 7.33
N GLU A 398 -11.29 8.70 6.85
CA GLU A 398 -12.32 9.48 7.56
C GLU A 398 -13.05 8.71 8.68
N SER A 399 -12.90 7.38 8.74
CA SER A 399 -13.56 6.57 9.78
C SER A 399 -13.06 6.91 11.18
N LEU A 400 -14.02 7.08 12.09
CA LEU A 400 -13.77 7.27 13.53
C LEU A 400 -13.60 5.94 14.27
N GLU A 401 -13.92 4.80 13.66
CA GLU A 401 -13.72 3.51 14.32
C GLU A 401 -12.24 3.13 14.30
N SER A 402 -11.64 3.10 13.12
CA SER A 402 -10.26 2.68 12.88
C SER A 402 -9.74 3.28 11.58
N LEU A 403 -8.42 3.34 11.41
CA LEU A 403 -7.83 3.83 10.16
C LEU A 403 -8.08 2.87 8.99
N TYR A 404 -7.98 1.57 9.25
CA TYR A 404 -8.36 0.50 8.35
C TYR A 404 -9.30 -0.41 9.11
N GLU A 405 -10.44 -0.71 8.49
CA GLU A 405 -11.53 -1.48 9.07
C GLU A 405 -11.05 -2.77 9.77
N MET A 406 -11.52 -2.98 11.00
CA MET A 406 -11.26 -4.15 11.84
C MET A 406 -12.61 -4.64 12.38
N ASP A 407 -13.10 -5.78 11.89
CA ASP A 407 -14.42 -6.28 12.29
C ASP A 407 -14.30 -7.59 13.07
N HIS A 408 -14.07 -8.69 12.36
CA HIS A 408 -14.14 -10.02 12.94
C HIS A 408 -13.17 -10.22 14.11
N MET A 409 -11.91 -9.85 13.92
CA MET A 409 -10.88 -9.99 14.95
C MET A 409 -11.12 -9.08 16.15
N LEU A 410 -11.63 -7.86 15.95
CA LEU A 410 -11.93 -6.96 17.05
C LEU A 410 -13.02 -7.53 17.94
N ASN A 411 -14.07 -8.10 17.34
CA ASN A 411 -15.15 -8.77 18.06
C ASN A 411 -14.67 -10.03 18.80
N GLN A 412 -13.79 -10.83 18.18
CA GLN A 412 -13.16 -11.97 18.85
C GLN A 412 -12.32 -11.54 20.07
N LEU A 413 -11.53 -10.47 19.94
CA LEU A 413 -10.74 -9.94 21.05
C LEU A 413 -11.63 -9.42 22.18
N ARG A 414 -12.67 -8.65 21.86
CA ARG A 414 -13.64 -8.20 22.87
C ARG A 414 -14.21 -9.39 23.66
N ASN A 415 -14.62 -10.44 22.97
CA ASN A 415 -15.11 -11.67 23.63
C ASN A 415 -14.03 -12.36 24.47
N ARG A 416 -12.80 -12.50 23.94
CA ARG A 416 -11.66 -13.13 24.63
C ARG A 416 -11.33 -12.44 25.96
N TYR A 417 -11.46 -11.12 26.01
CA TYR A 417 -11.17 -10.31 27.21
C TYR A 417 -12.43 -9.91 28.00
N GLY A 418 -13.61 -10.43 27.64
CA GLY A 418 -14.89 -10.19 28.33
C GLY A 418 -15.37 -8.74 28.29
N LEU A 419 -15.16 -8.06 27.16
CA LEU A 419 -15.63 -6.71 26.89
C LEU A 419 -16.95 -6.72 26.11
N PRO A 420 -17.84 -5.73 26.31
CA PRO A 420 -19.10 -5.64 25.56
C PRO A 420 -18.86 -5.43 24.06
N ALA A 421 -19.84 -5.83 23.24
CA ALA A 421 -19.82 -5.62 21.81
C ALA A 421 -20.08 -4.14 21.46
N GLY A 422 -19.25 -3.56 20.60
CA GLY A 422 -19.36 -2.17 20.15
C GLY A 422 -18.62 -1.17 21.04
N PRO A 423 -18.38 0.06 20.55
CA PRO A 423 -17.87 1.14 21.38
C PRO A 423 -18.89 1.48 22.48
N PRO A 424 -18.46 2.06 23.62
CA PRO A 424 -19.40 2.53 24.63
C PRO A 424 -20.40 3.51 23.98
N SER A 425 -21.70 3.26 24.14
CA SER A 425 -22.73 4.11 23.54
C SER A 425 -22.56 5.55 24.04
N ASP A 426 -22.61 6.51 23.11
CA ASP A 426 -22.64 7.93 23.47
C ASP A 426 -23.88 8.28 24.32
N GLU A 427 -24.87 7.41 24.40
CA GLU A 427 -25.97 7.51 25.37
C GLU A 427 -25.50 7.46 26.82
N SER A 428 -24.44 6.73 27.16
CA SER A 428 -23.86 6.78 28.52
C SER A 428 -23.23 8.15 28.82
N THR A 429 -22.64 8.77 27.80
CA THR A 429 -22.14 10.15 27.85
C THR A 429 -23.30 11.16 27.93
N ILE A 430 -24.41 10.94 27.22
CA ILE A 430 -25.61 11.80 27.21
C ILE A 430 -26.44 11.65 28.50
N MET A 431 -26.54 10.45 29.08
CA MET A 431 -27.17 10.22 30.38
C MET A 431 -26.37 10.88 31.50
N GLN A 432 -25.03 10.75 31.48
CA GLN A 432 -24.15 11.47 32.41
C GLN A 432 -24.24 13.00 32.22
N MET A 433 -24.47 13.49 30.99
CA MET A 433 -24.75 14.92 30.73
C MET A 433 -26.10 15.40 31.29
N ARG A 434 -27.10 14.52 31.43
CA ARG A 434 -28.37 14.84 32.10
C ARG A 434 -28.23 14.85 33.60
N ASP A 435 -27.54 13.86 34.16
CA ASP A 435 -27.33 13.74 35.62
C ASP A 435 -26.40 14.81 36.20
N LEU A 436 -25.48 15.35 35.40
CA LEU A 436 -24.62 16.48 35.78
C LEU A 436 -25.26 17.86 35.53
N ARG A 437 -26.40 17.93 34.84
CA ARG A 437 -27.20 19.16 34.71
C ARG A 437 -28.32 19.26 35.75
N SER A 438 -28.56 18.17 36.49
CA SER A 438 -29.54 18.08 37.57
C SER A 438 -28.92 18.13 38.98
N GLN A 439 -27.59 18.25 39.06
CA GLN A 439 -26.82 18.65 40.25
C GLN A 439 -26.30 20.07 40.04
#